data_AF-A0A1Y2WGQ0-F1
#
_entry.id   AF-A0A1Y2WGQ0-F1
#
_cell.length_a   1.000
_cell.length_b   1.000
_cell.length_c   1.000
_cell.angle_alpha   90.00
_cell.angle_beta   90.00
_cell.angle_gamma   90.00
#
_symmetry.space_group_name_H-M   'P 1'
#
loop_
_entity.id
_entity.type
_entity.pdbx_description
1 polymer ?
#
loop_
_entity_poly.entity_id
_entity_poly.type
_entity_poly.pdbx_seq_one_letter_code
_entity_poly.pdbx_strand_id
1 'polypeptide(L)'
;MRVHDMEFTELDACDIITKLLRDNGFPTNHRAFNFQSQLDKDVLDNHVAWIVATDGSVVEESEDRDTGFWQYRWVGMEVKSPVAFDMEGAYEAINQARRLITGTYRTRVNPSCGLHVHVGCRTERFSLDSMQRIASLAWATEHLMVSLNHPFRQKSAFCPSQRHTSNLAKRAANRLEGHNTHPFHGSLNEPAPALGMIARPTQCWRYLAADTLHGEAPFTWREERMGEDEIETFRGLRAFSRFQPFRLPLPSDSEIQLAGLHDIRAEDLDQDADIELSIDQRDKSVAVPSNPSEPVRMRTMPRIANPRYTDEQLREIGSRLEAAGGIPTVSADKLPDLGVWEGARQIYDCDSSCEVEWLMDTSGRANVNFRSYACDNFTFRDRRTIEFRGGDGTLGSWAVTWARICVGLVKFAVNAPVDVFLDVLQKCDLSTNEDGKYDAIDLLEDMGLFAEAAAASKHFEKNREHWNMEFVKDEA
;
A
#
# COMPACT_ATOMS: atom_id res chain seq x y z
N MET A 1 9.35 2.92 -31.74
CA MET A 1 9.66 2.07 -32.92
C MET A 1 9.64 2.95 -34.17
N ARG A 2 10.44 2.70 -35.22
CA ARG A 2 10.40 3.47 -36.47
C ARG A 2 9.45 2.74 -37.43
N VAL A 3 8.31 3.35 -37.77
CA VAL A 3 7.36 2.73 -38.70
C VAL A 3 6.96 3.77 -39.73
N HIS A 4 7.28 3.49 -41.00
CA HIS A 4 6.90 4.30 -42.14
C HIS A 4 5.46 3.99 -42.62
N ASP A 5 4.79 3.01 -42.00
CA ASP A 5 3.47 2.54 -42.40
C ASP A 5 2.37 3.13 -41.52
N MET A 6 1.34 3.71 -42.16
CA MET A 6 0.12 4.21 -41.53
C MET A 6 -0.74 3.11 -40.88
N GLU A 7 -0.33 1.83 -40.97
CA GLU A 7 -1.04 0.68 -40.41
C GLU A 7 -0.54 0.23 -39.03
N PHE A 8 0.54 0.80 -38.49
CA PHE A 8 1.07 0.39 -37.19
C PHE A 8 0.26 0.96 -36.02
N THR A 9 -0.38 0.07 -35.27
CA THR A 9 -1.24 0.39 -34.15
C THR A 9 -0.52 0.25 -32.80
N GLU A 10 -1.13 0.77 -31.74
CA GLU A 10 -0.63 0.59 -30.37
C GLU A 10 -0.74 -0.87 -29.92
N LEU A 11 -1.72 -1.61 -30.45
CA LEU A 11 -1.87 -3.05 -30.22
C LEU A 11 -0.71 -3.84 -30.82
N ASP A 12 -0.24 -3.45 -32.02
CA ASP A 12 0.94 -4.07 -32.63
C ASP A 12 2.19 -3.86 -31.75
N ALA A 13 2.32 -2.70 -31.09
CA ALA A 13 3.40 -2.46 -30.15
C ALA A 13 3.30 -3.39 -28.92
N CYS A 14 2.11 -3.56 -28.35
CA CYS A 14 1.87 -4.50 -27.24
C CYS A 14 2.24 -5.93 -27.63
N ASP A 15 1.83 -6.39 -28.80
CA ASP A 15 2.11 -7.73 -29.31
C ASP A 15 3.61 -7.96 -29.53
N ILE A 16 4.33 -6.95 -30.03
CA ILE A 16 5.78 -7.00 -30.25
C ILE A 16 6.56 -7.14 -28.94
N ILE A 17 6.21 -6.35 -27.90
CA ILE A 17 6.86 -6.49 -26.58
C ILE A 17 6.47 -7.81 -25.92
N THR A 18 5.21 -8.21 -26.02
CA THR A 18 4.73 -9.50 -25.50
C THR A 18 5.49 -10.66 -26.17
N LYS A 19 5.70 -10.60 -27.48
CA LYS A 19 6.49 -11.58 -28.22
C LYS A 19 7.94 -11.59 -27.75
N LEU A 20 8.57 -10.42 -27.58
CA LEU A 20 9.94 -10.31 -27.08
C LEU A 20 10.10 -11.00 -25.71
N LEU A 21 9.20 -10.72 -24.78
CA LEU A 21 9.21 -11.35 -23.45
C LEU A 21 9.07 -12.88 -23.58
N ARG A 22 8.11 -13.35 -24.37
CA ARG A 22 7.86 -14.77 -24.61
C ARG A 22 9.06 -15.51 -25.20
N ASP A 23 9.67 -14.95 -26.25
CA ASP A 23 10.83 -15.53 -26.94
C ASP A 23 12.06 -15.62 -26.01
N ASN A 24 12.09 -14.83 -24.93
CA ASN A 24 13.15 -14.81 -23.94
C ASN A 24 12.75 -15.52 -22.63
N GLY A 25 11.73 -16.38 -22.67
CA GLY A 25 11.38 -17.27 -21.55
C GLY A 25 10.50 -16.66 -20.47
N PHE A 26 9.99 -15.43 -20.65
CA PHE A 26 9.01 -14.87 -19.74
C PHE A 26 7.60 -15.44 -20.01
N PRO A 27 6.83 -15.81 -18.98
CA PRO A 27 5.47 -16.31 -19.18
C PRO A 27 4.55 -15.16 -19.61
N THR A 28 4.03 -15.21 -20.84
CA THR A 28 3.07 -14.22 -21.36
C THR A 28 1.69 -14.81 -21.66
N ASN A 29 1.51 -16.11 -21.42
CA ASN A 29 0.27 -16.82 -21.73
C ASN A 29 -0.34 -17.38 -20.44
N HIS A 30 -1.63 -17.17 -20.27
CA HIS A 30 -2.43 -17.54 -19.11
C HIS A 30 -2.53 -19.07 -18.87
N ARG A 31 -2.44 -19.88 -19.93
CA ARG A 31 -2.70 -21.33 -19.92
C ARG A 31 -1.64 -22.23 -19.23
N ALA A 32 -0.58 -21.66 -18.65
CA ALA A 32 0.57 -22.43 -18.17
C ALA A 32 0.54 -22.80 -16.67
N PHE A 33 -0.50 -22.41 -15.93
CA PHE A 33 -0.49 -22.46 -14.46
C PHE A 33 -1.44 -23.51 -13.90
N ASN A 34 -0.89 -24.37 -13.03
CA ASN A 34 -1.65 -25.32 -12.23
C ASN A 34 -1.87 -24.70 -10.84
N PHE A 35 -3.11 -24.36 -10.51
CA PHE A 35 -3.48 -23.83 -9.20
C PHE A 35 -3.71 -24.97 -8.19
N GLN A 36 -3.36 -24.73 -6.92
CA GLN A 36 -3.53 -25.71 -5.85
C GLN A 36 -5.00 -25.79 -5.37
N SER A 37 -5.76 -24.71 -5.55
CA SER A 37 -7.18 -24.63 -5.22
C SER A 37 -7.97 -23.79 -6.24
N GLN A 38 -9.31 -23.91 -6.23
CA GLN A 38 -10.18 -23.06 -7.05
C GLN A 38 -10.08 -21.58 -6.62
N LEU A 39 -9.91 -21.32 -5.32
CA LEU A 39 -9.68 -19.98 -4.79
C LEU A 39 -8.38 -19.37 -5.34
N ASP A 40 -7.28 -20.12 -5.37
CA ASP A 40 -6.02 -19.65 -5.96
C ASP A 40 -6.23 -19.25 -7.41
N LYS A 41 -7.00 -20.03 -8.16
CA LYS A 41 -7.37 -19.68 -9.53
C LYS A 41 -8.20 -18.39 -9.55
N ASP A 42 -9.28 -18.31 -8.80
CA ASP A 42 -10.18 -17.14 -8.80
C ASP A 42 -9.47 -15.83 -8.44
N VAL A 43 -8.40 -15.89 -7.64
CA VAL A 43 -7.63 -14.72 -7.20
C VAL A 43 -6.44 -14.41 -8.11
N LEU A 44 -5.68 -15.43 -8.52
CA LEU A 44 -4.35 -15.24 -9.13
C LEU A 44 -4.33 -15.43 -10.63
N ASP A 45 -5.34 -16.06 -11.24
CA ASP A 45 -5.33 -16.45 -12.66
C ASP A 45 -5.03 -15.27 -13.59
N ASN A 46 -5.60 -14.09 -13.32
CA ASN A 46 -5.34 -12.88 -14.11
C ASN A 46 -3.95 -12.24 -13.90
N HIS A 47 -3.14 -12.77 -12.98
CA HIS A 47 -1.90 -12.14 -12.53
C HIS A 47 -0.68 -13.08 -12.61
N VAL A 48 -0.79 -14.22 -13.28
CA VAL A 48 0.31 -15.21 -13.40
C VAL A 48 1.27 -14.96 -14.57
N ALA A 49 0.96 -14.04 -15.47
CA ALA A 49 1.76 -13.76 -16.66
C ALA A 49 2.20 -12.29 -16.72
N TRP A 50 3.27 -12.04 -17.46
CA TRP A 50 3.63 -10.69 -17.89
C TRP A 50 2.57 -10.15 -18.84
N ILE A 51 2.03 -8.98 -18.50
CA ILE A 51 0.97 -8.32 -19.27
C ILE A 51 1.54 -7.02 -19.82
N VAL A 52 1.45 -6.85 -21.15
CA VAL A 52 1.75 -5.59 -21.82
C VAL A 52 0.43 -4.99 -22.29
N ALA A 53 0.17 -3.75 -21.92
CA ALA A 53 -1.04 -3.03 -22.28
C ALA A 53 -0.70 -1.62 -22.75
N THR A 54 -1.62 -1.00 -23.49
CA THR A 54 -1.54 0.43 -23.78
C THR A 54 -1.93 1.21 -22.52
N ASP A 55 -1.31 2.37 -22.34
CA ASP A 55 -1.63 3.28 -21.23
C ASP A 55 -1.89 4.69 -21.75
N GLY A 56 -3.16 5.10 -21.73
CA GLY A 56 -3.57 6.42 -22.19
C GLY A 56 -3.19 7.57 -21.25
N SER A 57 -2.71 7.27 -20.04
CA SER A 57 -2.17 8.27 -19.12
C SER A 57 -0.69 8.54 -19.34
N VAL A 58 0.01 7.65 -20.05
CA VAL A 58 1.42 7.81 -20.42
C VAL A 58 1.49 8.47 -21.79
N VAL A 59 1.94 9.71 -21.82
CA VAL A 59 1.93 10.55 -23.02
C VAL A 59 3.30 11.15 -23.25
N GLU A 60 3.70 11.26 -24.51
CA GLU A 60 4.89 11.98 -24.93
C GLU A 60 4.54 12.78 -26.18
N GLU A 61 4.96 14.03 -26.22
CA GLU A 61 4.78 14.83 -27.42
C GLU A 61 5.61 14.25 -28.56
N SER A 62 5.03 14.16 -29.76
CA SER A 62 5.81 13.86 -30.94
C SER A 62 6.76 15.03 -31.21
N GLU A 63 8.07 14.77 -31.03
CA GLU A 63 9.11 15.61 -31.62
C GLU A 63 8.77 15.78 -33.12
N ASP A 64 8.75 17.01 -33.63
CA ASP A 64 8.42 17.43 -35.02
C ASP A 64 7.02 18.00 -35.34
N ARG A 65 6.41 18.81 -34.46
CA ARG A 65 5.30 19.70 -34.91
C ARG A 65 5.75 20.78 -35.90
N ASP A 66 6.99 21.27 -35.79
CA ASP A 66 7.47 22.44 -36.56
C ASP A 66 8.20 22.10 -37.87
N THR A 67 8.66 20.86 -38.07
CA THR A 67 9.45 20.48 -39.28
C THR A 67 8.63 19.74 -40.34
N GLY A 68 7.39 19.35 -40.04
CA GLY A 68 6.48 18.68 -40.98
C GLY A 68 6.86 17.22 -41.32
N PHE A 69 7.86 16.64 -40.65
CA PHE A 69 8.29 15.26 -40.85
C PHE A 69 8.15 14.45 -39.55
N TRP A 70 7.01 13.79 -39.35
CA TRP A 70 6.83 12.86 -38.23
C TRP A 70 7.76 11.64 -38.36
N GLN A 71 8.95 11.66 -37.76
CA GLN A 71 9.89 10.53 -37.89
C GLN A 71 9.64 9.39 -36.89
N TYR A 72 8.96 9.67 -35.77
CA TYR A 72 8.64 8.68 -34.73
C TYR A 72 7.30 8.96 -34.06
N ARG A 73 6.51 7.90 -33.83
CA ARG A 73 5.34 7.91 -32.93
C ARG A 73 5.72 7.24 -31.62
N TRP A 74 5.54 7.94 -30.51
CA TRP A 74 5.61 7.36 -29.17
C TRP A 74 4.29 6.65 -28.84
N VAL A 75 4.39 5.53 -28.11
CA VAL A 75 3.23 4.74 -27.66
C VAL A 75 3.34 4.63 -26.14
N GLY A 76 2.30 5.05 -25.43
CA GLY A 76 2.19 4.88 -23.98
C GLY A 76 1.92 3.42 -23.66
N MET A 77 2.77 2.81 -22.81
CA MET A 77 2.70 1.38 -22.52
C MET A 77 2.85 1.11 -21.02
N GLU A 78 2.01 0.21 -20.52
CA GLU A 78 2.13 -0.40 -19.20
C GLU A 78 2.67 -1.83 -19.35
N VAL A 79 3.71 -2.17 -18.58
CA VAL A 79 4.25 -3.53 -18.50
C VAL A 79 4.14 -4.01 -17.05
N LYS A 80 3.33 -5.05 -16.84
CA LYS A 80 3.05 -5.61 -15.52
C LYS A 80 3.75 -6.96 -15.38
N SER A 81 4.52 -7.10 -14.31
CA SER A 81 5.07 -8.38 -13.90
C SER A 81 3.98 -9.28 -13.31
N PRO A 82 4.13 -10.62 -13.39
CA PRO A 82 3.26 -11.52 -12.65
C PRO A 82 3.41 -11.33 -11.14
N VAL A 83 2.39 -11.74 -10.39
CA VAL A 83 2.46 -11.87 -8.93
C VAL A 83 3.51 -12.91 -8.59
N ALA A 84 4.40 -12.56 -7.68
CA ALA A 84 5.48 -13.41 -7.21
C ALA A 84 5.70 -13.24 -5.71
N PHE A 85 6.33 -14.23 -5.09
CA PHE A 85 6.80 -14.10 -3.71
C PHE A 85 7.91 -13.06 -3.60
N ASP A 86 8.07 -12.50 -2.41
CA ASP A 86 9.22 -11.68 -2.05
C ASP A 86 10.49 -12.54 -2.00
N MET A 87 11.12 -12.70 -3.16
CA MET A 87 12.30 -13.53 -3.35
C MET A 87 13.21 -12.95 -4.45
N GLU A 88 14.51 -13.20 -4.35
CA GLU A 88 15.51 -12.64 -5.27
C GLU A 88 15.18 -12.90 -6.74
N GLY A 89 14.69 -14.10 -7.07
CA GLY A 89 14.30 -14.46 -8.43
C GLY A 89 13.20 -13.57 -9.04
N ALA A 90 12.26 -13.07 -8.21
CA ALA A 90 11.21 -12.17 -8.67
C ALA A 90 11.77 -10.80 -9.06
N TYR A 91 12.64 -10.25 -8.22
CA TYR A 91 13.33 -8.99 -8.47
C TYR A 91 14.29 -9.06 -9.65
N GLU A 92 14.99 -10.18 -9.81
CA GLU A 92 15.86 -10.41 -10.96
C GLU A 92 15.04 -10.58 -12.26
N ALA A 93 13.84 -11.19 -12.21
CA ALA A 93 12.96 -11.22 -13.37
C ALA A 93 12.54 -9.81 -13.82
N ILE A 94 12.23 -8.89 -12.88
CA ILE A 94 11.97 -7.47 -13.18
C ILE A 94 13.21 -6.83 -13.83
N ASN A 95 14.39 -7.08 -13.26
CA ASN A 95 15.66 -6.55 -13.76
C ASN A 95 16.01 -7.06 -15.18
N GLN A 96 15.71 -8.32 -15.48
CA GLN A 96 15.94 -8.91 -16.80
C GLN A 96 14.93 -8.39 -17.82
N ALA A 97 13.64 -8.33 -17.48
CA ALA A 97 12.60 -7.79 -18.36
C ALA A 97 12.88 -6.34 -18.75
N ARG A 98 13.21 -5.46 -17.78
CA ARG A 98 13.56 -4.06 -18.10
C ARG A 98 14.80 -3.98 -19.01
N ARG A 99 15.85 -4.78 -18.76
CA ARG A 99 17.08 -4.78 -19.56
C ARG A 99 16.80 -5.22 -20.98
N LEU A 100 16.01 -6.27 -21.15
CA LEU A 100 15.58 -6.78 -22.44
C LEU A 100 14.80 -5.73 -23.24
N ILE A 101 13.83 -5.06 -22.61
CA ILE A 101 13.03 -4.01 -23.24
C ILE A 101 13.93 -2.83 -23.64
N THR A 102 14.74 -2.30 -22.71
CA THR A 102 15.62 -1.14 -22.97
C THR A 102 16.75 -1.43 -23.95
N GLY A 103 17.21 -2.68 -24.04
CA GLY A 103 18.25 -3.10 -24.99
C GLY A 103 17.73 -3.35 -26.39
N THR A 104 16.42 -3.60 -26.54
CA THR A 104 15.79 -3.93 -27.84
C THR A 104 15.10 -2.71 -28.46
N TYR A 105 14.46 -1.86 -27.64
CA TYR A 105 13.64 -0.76 -28.13
C TYR A 105 14.14 0.60 -27.64
N ARG A 106 13.92 1.63 -28.47
CA ARG A 106 14.03 3.02 -28.03
C ARG A 106 12.91 3.28 -27.02
N THR A 107 13.30 3.45 -25.77
CA THR A 107 12.41 3.72 -24.65
C THR A 107 12.60 5.16 -24.18
N ARG A 108 11.51 5.77 -23.69
CA ARG A 108 11.53 7.10 -23.08
C ARG A 108 10.70 7.02 -21.81
N VAL A 109 11.25 7.61 -20.76
CA VAL A 109 10.59 7.72 -19.46
C VAL A 109 10.50 9.21 -19.18
N ASN A 110 9.28 9.69 -18.95
CA ASN A 110 9.00 11.08 -18.67
C ASN A 110 8.09 11.18 -17.42
N PRO A 111 7.75 12.38 -16.95
CA PRO A 111 6.90 12.57 -15.77
C PRO A 111 5.46 12.06 -15.86
N SER A 112 4.96 11.67 -17.03
CA SER A 112 3.69 10.94 -17.16
C SER A 112 3.83 9.46 -16.77
N CYS A 113 5.04 8.90 -16.83
CA CYS A 113 5.32 7.54 -16.40
C CYS A 113 5.36 7.43 -14.87
N GLY A 114 4.72 6.39 -14.32
CA GLY A 114 4.81 6.02 -12.91
C GLY A 114 5.17 4.54 -12.75
N LEU A 115 5.89 4.22 -11.67
CA LEU A 115 6.10 2.84 -11.24
C LEU A 115 5.11 2.49 -10.13
N HIS A 116 4.28 1.47 -10.39
CA HIS A 116 3.34 0.95 -9.41
C HIS A 116 3.86 -0.36 -8.83
N VAL A 117 3.73 -0.53 -7.52
CA VAL A 117 4.06 -1.78 -6.82
C VAL A 117 2.81 -2.26 -6.09
N HIS A 118 2.32 -3.45 -6.45
CA HIS A 118 1.19 -4.07 -5.78
C HIS A 118 1.69 -5.09 -4.76
N VAL A 119 1.34 -4.90 -3.49
CA VAL A 119 1.71 -5.81 -2.40
C VAL A 119 0.44 -6.46 -1.83
N GLY A 120 0.42 -7.78 -1.74
CA GLY A 120 -0.71 -8.55 -1.22
C GLY A 120 -0.28 -9.73 -0.35
N CYS A 121 -1.24 -10.39 0.29
CA CYS A 121 -1.02 -11.52 1.19
C CYS A 121 -1.40 -12.85 0.53
N ARG A 122 -0.69 -13.25 -0.54
CA ARG A 122 -1.08 -14.42 -1.37
C ARG A 122 -2.54 -14.28 -1.85
N THR A 123 -3.38 -15.27 -1.57
CA THR A 123 -4.82 -15.29 -1.83
C THR A 123 -5.64 -14.64 -0.74
N GLU A 124 -5.03 -14.35 0.41
CA GLU A 124 -5.68 -13.72 1.53
C GLU A 124 -5.72 -12.19 1.43
N ARG A 125 -6.64 -11.61 2.19
CA ARG A 125 -6.68 -10.17 2.46
C ARG A 125 -5.88 -9.87 3.74
N PHE A 126 -5.32 -8.67 3.82
CA PHE A 126 -4.78 -8.17 5.08
C PHE A 126 -5.90 -8.05 6.12
N SER A 127 -5.62 -8.42 7.38
CA SER A 127 -6.54 -8.22 8.50
C SER A 127 -6.75 -6.73 8.80
N LEU A 128 -7.73 -6.40 9.65
CA LEU A 128 -7.92 -5.01 10.08
C LEU A 128 -6.67 -4.49 10.80
N ASP A 129 -6.11 -5.24 11.75
CA ASP A 129 -4.87 -4.87 12.44
C ASP A 129 -3.72 -4.62 11.46
N SER A 130 -3.53 -5.52 10.47
CA SER A 130 -2.53 -5.32 9.42
C SER A 130 -2.81 -4.06 8.59
N MET A 131 -4.07 -3.81 8.22
CA MET A 131 -4.46 -2.62 7.46
C MET A 131 -4.24 -1.33 8.26
N GLN A 132 -4.55 -1.32 9.56
CA GLN A 132 -4.33 -0.18 10.46
C GLN A 132 -2.83 0.12 10.60
N ARG A 133 -2.00 -0.91 10.77
CA ARG A 133 -0.54 -0.78 10.81
C ARG A 133 0.02 -0.25 9.49
N ILE A 134 -0.38 -0.83 8.36
CA ILE A 134 0.12 -0.41 7.04
C ILE A 134 -0.33 1.02 6.71
N ALA A 135 -1.60 1.37 6.95
CA ALA A 135 -2.12 2.71 6.70
C ALA A 135 -1.50 3.75 7.62
N SER A 136 -1.31 3.44 8.92
CA SER A 136 -0.66 4.34 9.86
C SER A 136 0.81 4.58 9.49
N LEU A 137 1.53 3.54 9.06
CA LEU A 137 2.90 3.69 8.59
C LEU A 137 2.97 4.46 7.26
N ALA A 138 2.07 4.19 6.32
CA ALA A 138 1.98 4.94 5.06
C ALA A 138 1.70 6.43 5.33
N TRP A 139 0.79 6.74 6.26
CA TRP A 139 0.51 8.10 6.72
C TRP A 139 1.73 8.75 7.35
N ALA A 140 2.38 8.06 8.30
CA ALA A 140 3.51 8.57 9.05
C ALA A 140 4.75 8.82 8.19
N THR A 141 4.98 7.96 7.19
CA THR A 141 6.22 7.97 6.41
C THR A 141 6.10 8.75 5.10
N GLU A 142 4.92 9.24 4.72
CA GLU A 142 4.69 9.78 3.38
C GLU A 142 5.70 10.87 2.97
N HIS A 143 6.02 11.82 3.86
CA HIS A 143 6.97 12.90 3.57
C HIS A 143 8.39 12.38 3.33
N LEU A 144 8.79 11.32 4.04
CA LEU A 144 10.08 10.66 3.85
C LEU A 144 10.08 9.81 2.58
N MET A 145 9.03 9.03 2.36
CA MET A 145 8.90 8.11 1.23
C MET A 145 8.83 8.85 -0.11
N VAL A 146 8.17 10.00 -0.16
CA VAL A 146 8.13 10.79 -1.40
C VAL A 146 9.47 11.46 -1.67
N SER A 147 10.29 11.74 -0.65
CA SER A 147 11.63 12.30 -0.84
C SER A 147 12.57 11.37 -1.63
N LEU A 148 12.29 10.05 -1.65
CA LEU A 148 13.02 9.04 -2.42
C LEU A 148 12.82 9.15 -3.94
N ASN A 149 11.96 10.04 -4.42
CA ASN A 149 11.57 10.19 -5.81
C ASN A 149 11.60 11.68 -6.24
N HIS A 150 11.51 11.93 -7.53
CA HIS A 150 11.55 13.26 -8.11
C HIS A 150 10.46 14.18 -7.51
N PRO A 151 10.75 15.46 -7.19
CA PRO A 151 9.77 16.38 -6.59
C PRO A 151 8.43 16.50 -7.32
N PHE A 152 8.42 16.24 -8.63
CA PHE A 152 7.21 16.14 -9.45
C PHE A 152 6.17 15.17 -8.88
N ARG A 153 6.57 14.11 -8.17
CA ARG A 153 5.64 13.15 -7.59
C ARG A 153 4.74 13.76 -6.52
N GLN A 154 5.23 14.74 -5.78
CA GLN A 154 4.41 15.48 -4.80
C GLN A 154 3.28 16.27 -5.45
N LYS A 155 3.43 16.63 -6.73
CA LYS A 155 2.45 17.39 -7.50
C LYS A 155 1.71 16.59 -8.55
N SER A 156 1.99 15.31 -8.73
CA SER A 156 1.32 14.51 -9.75
C SER A 156 -0.11 14.15 -9.34
N ALA A 157 -1.06 14.37 -10.25
CA ALA A 157 -2.46 13.98 -10.09
C ALA A 157 -2.68 12.45 -10.08
N PHE A 158 -1.63 11.66 -10.34
CA PHE A 158 -1.67 10.20 -10.35
C PHE A 158 -1.07 9.55 -9.09
N CYS A 159 -0.57 10.36 -8.15
CA CYS A 159 -0.16 9.92 -6.82
C CYS A 159 -0.33 11.04 -5.76
N PRO A 160 -1.50 11.71 -5.66
CA PRO A 160 -1.73 12.73 -4.64
C PRO A 160 -1.39 12.27 -3.22
N SER A 161 -0.88 13.23 -2.45
CA SER A 161 -0.54 13.10 -1.04
C SER A 161 -1.77 12.76 -0.21
N GLN A 162 -1.72 11.66 0.55
CA GLN A 162 -2.79 11.29 1.48
C GLN A 162 -2.84 12.28 2.63
N ARG A 163 -1.68 12.76 3.10
CA ARG A 163 -1.61 13.74 4.19
C ARG A 163 -2.36 15.04 3.93
N HIS A 164 -2.56 15.42 2.66
CA HIS A 164 -3.18 16.70 2.29
C HIS A 164 -4.44 16.57 1.44
N THR A 165 -4.79 15.38 0.93
CA THR A 165 -5.91 15.23 -0.02
C THR A 165 -6.85 14.07 0.30
N SER A 166 -6.51 13.23 1.28
CA SER A 166 -7.36 12.09 1.63
C SER A 166 -8.62 12.53 2.37
N ASN A 167 -9.57 11.62 2.54
CA ASN A 167 -10.74 11.86 3.37
C ASN A 167 -10.35 12.08 4.85
N LEU A 168 -9.28 11.47 5.34
CA LEU A 168 -8.73 11.74 6.67
C LEU A 168 -8.26 13.20 6.81
N ALA A 169 -7.52 13.72 5.83
CA ALA A 169 -7.10 15.12 5.79
C ALA A 169 -8.30 16.08 5.69
N LYS A 170 -9.27 15.76 4.82
CA LYS A 170 -10.52 16.55 4.68
C LYS A 170 -11.37 16.52 5.94
N ARG A 171 -11.47 15.38 6.61
CA ARG A 171 -12.23 15.23 7.86
C ARG A 171 -11.64 16.10 8.96
N ALA A 172 -10.31 16.22 9.04
CA ALA A 172 -9.68 17.15 9.97
C ALA A 172 -10.03 18.60 9.66
N ALA A 173 -9.95 19.01 8.39
CA ALA A 173 -10.36 20.34 7.97
C ALA A 173 -11.85 20.61 8.26
N ASN A 174 -12.73 19.63 8.00
CA ASN A 174 -14.17 19.72 8.22
C ASN A 174 -14.60 19.57 9.68
N ARG A 175 -13.76 19.06 10.60
CA ARG A 175 -14.05 19.12 12.05
C ARG A 175 -14.11 20.57 12.53
N LEU A 176 -13.44 21.50 11.85
CA LEU A 176 -13.63 22.94 12.08
C LEU A 176 -15.03 23.42 11.64
N GLU A 177 -15.72 22.66 10.79
CA GLU A 177 -17.03 23.00 10.20
C GLU A 177 -18.20 22.08 10.62
N GLY A 178 -17.96 21.07 11.49
CA GLY A 178 -19.02 20.28 12.15
C GLY A 178 -19.63 19.12 11.35
N HIS A 179 -19.04 18.68 10.23
CA HIS A 179 -19.57 17.57 9.42
C HIS A 179 -18.81 16.24 9.65
N ASN A 180 -19.44 15.29 10.34
CA ASN A 180 -18.98 13.90 10.40
C ASN A 180 -19.44 13.15 9.14
N THR A 181 -18.63 13.15 8.08
CA THR A 181 -18.82 12.23 6.96
C THR A 181 -18.15 10.90 7.31
N HIS A 182 -18.93 9.82 7.31
CA HIS A 182 -18.47 8.44 7.40
C HIS A 182 -18.64 7.80 6.02
N PRO A 183 -17.90 6.74 5.64
CA PRO A 183 -18.26 5.96 4.46
C PRO A 183 -19.73 5.55 4.55
N PHE A 184 -20.47 5.79 3.46
CA PHE A 184 -21.88 5.41 3.37
C PHE A 184 -21.96 3.89 3.24
N HIS A 185 -22.19 3.20 4.35
CA HIS A 185 -22.35 1.74 4.39
C HIS A 185 -23.74 1.25 3.94
N GLY A 186 -24.60 2.14 3.42
CA GLY A 186 -26.01 1.86 3.19
C GLY A 186 -26.80 1.80 4.51
N SER A 187 -27.98 2.42 4.56
CA SER A 187 -28.87 2.29 5.71
C SER A 187 -29.43 0.86 5.80
N LEU A 188 -29.60 0.35 7.01
CA LEU A 188 -30.24 -0.95 7.30
C LEU A 188 -31.69 -1.06 6.75
N ASN A 189 -32.33 0.09 6.47
CA ASN A 189 -33.75 0.17 6.15
C ASN A 189 -34.05 0.52 4.68
N GLU A 190 -33.04 0.63 3.82
CA GLU A 190 -33.30 0.92 2.40
C GLU A 190 -33.46 -0.36 1.59
N PRO A 191 -34.54 -0.49 0.79
CA PRO A 191 -34.76 -1.65 -0.05
C PRO A 191 -33.64 -1.75 -1.10
N ALA A 192 -33.22 -2.99 -1.38
CA ALA A 192 -32.18 -3.28 -2.35
C ALA A 192 -32.46 -2.61 -3.71
N PRO A 193 -31.46 -1.99 -4.36
CA PRO A 193 -31.61 -1.58 -5.74
C PRO A 193 -31.96 -2.82 -6.59
N ALA A 194 -32.96 -2.69 -7.45
CA ALA A 194 -33.58 -3.79 -8.21
C ALA A 194 -32.67 -4.48 -9.25
N LEU A 195 -31.38 -4.17 -9.29
CA LEU A 195 -30.40 -4.80 -10.15
C LEU A 195 -29.63 -5.81 -9.32
N GLY A 196 -30.01 -7.09 -9.45
CA GLY A 196 -29.46 -8.25 -8.74
C GLY A 196 -27.98 -8.54 -9.02
N MET A 197 -27.13 -7.58 -8.72
CA MET A 197 -25.68 -7.68 -8.73
C MET A 197 -25.18 -7.19 -7.37
N ILE A 198 -24.34 -8.03 -6.76
CA ILE A 198 -23.29 -7.66 -5.82
C ILE A 198 -23.73 -7.60 -4.34
N ALA A 199 -22.90 -8.18 -3.47
CA ALA A 199 -23.06 -8.27 -2.03
C ALA A 199 -23.47 -6.93 -1.40
N ARG A 200 -24.29 -7.00 -0.36
CA ARG A 200 -24.86 -5.81 0.29
C ARG A 200 -23.70 -4.94 0.82
N PRO A 201 -23.68 -3.61 0.59
CA PRO A 201 -22.75 -2.69 1.27
C PRO A 201 -22.79 -2.81 2.81
N THR A 202 -23.89 -3.31 3.36
CA THR A 202 -24.05 -3.59 4.81
C THR A 202 -23.35 -4.87 5.28
N GLN A 203 -22.78 -5.69 4.38
CA GLN A 203 -22.07 -6.93 4.68
C GLN A 203 -20.53 -6.78 4.66
N CYS A 204 -19.96 -5.74 4.01
CA CYS A 204 -18.52 -5.48 4.09
C CYS A 204 -18.12 -5.20 5.55
N TRP A 205 -18.57 -4.08 6.12
CA TRP A 205 -18.08 -3.57 7.40
C TRP A 205 -18.39 -4.47 8.60
N ARG A 206 -19.49 -5.25 8.58
CA ARG A 206 -19.89 -6.15 9.68
C ARG A 206 -19.46 -7.60 9.52
N TYR A 207 -18.83 -7.98 8.41
CA TYR A 207 -18.46 -9.37 8.18
C TYR A 207 -17.14 -9.51 7.43
N LEU A 208 -17.07 -9.11 6.16
CA LEU A 208 -15.88 -9.34 5.34
C LEU A 208 -14.72 -8.43 5.73
N ALA A 209 -14.97 -7.15 6.01
CA ALA A 209 -13.97 -6.15 6.34
C ALA A 209 -13.73 -6.01 7.85
N ALA A 210 -14.49 -6.76 8.67
CA ALA A 210 -14.33 -6.79 10.11
C ALA A 210 -13.05 -7.54 10.50
N ASP A 211 -12.48 -7.16 11.65
CA ASP A 211 -11.26 -7.76 12.18
C ASP A 211 -11.36 -9.29 12.33
N THR A 212 -10.21 -9.97 12.41
CA THR A 212 -10.11 -11.41 12.67
C THR A 212 -9.49 -11.63 14.05
N LEU A 213 -10.28 -12.13 15.00
CA LEU A 213 -9.76 -12.45 16.34
C LEU A 213 -8.90 -13.69 16.31
N HIS A 214 -8.04 -13.83 17.32
CA HIS A 214 -7.19 -15.01 17.47
C HIS A 214 -8.02 -16.30 17.46
N GLY A 215 -7.67 -17.23 16.58
CA GLY A 215 -8.32 -18.53 16.45
C GLY A 215 -9.63 -18.53 15.67
N GLU A 216 -9.99 -17.41 15.01
CA GLU A 216 -11.05 -17.34 14.01
C GLU A 216 -10.58 -17.82 12.62
N ALA A 217 -11.55 -18.19 11.79
CA ALA A 217 -11.29 -18.52 10.39
C ALA A 217 -10.85 -17.27 9.60
N PRO A 218 -9.98 -17.44 8.58
CA PRO A 218 -9.43 -16.32 7.83
C PRO A 218 -10.46 -15.70 6.86
N PHE A 219 -10.06 -14.63 6.16
CA PHE A 219 -10.95 -13.87 5.28
C PHE A 219 -11.50 -14.71 4.13
N THR A 220 -10.66 -15.51 3.47
CA THR A 220 -11.11 -16.37 2.36
C THR A 220 -12.20 -17.35 2.77
N TRP A 221 -12.13 -17.89 4.00
CA TRP A 221 -13.18 -18.74 4.56
C TRP A 221 -14.51 -17.97 4.69
N ARG A 222 -14.47 -16.70 5.12
CA ARG A 222 -15.67 -15.84 5.21
C ARG A 222 -16.26 -15.54 3.83
N GLU A 223 -15.42 -15.35 2.81
CA GLU A 223 -15.86 -15.10 1.42
C GLU A 223 -16.53 -16.32 0.77
N GLU A 224 -16.22 -17.53 1.22
CA GLU A 224 -16.91 -18.75 0.79
C GLU A 224 -18.23 -18.97 1.54
N ARG A 225 -18.46 -18.24 2.64
CA ARG A 225 -19.60 -18.42 3.56
C ARG A 225 -20.30 -17.10 3.85
N MET A 226 -21.04 -16.62 2.85
CA MET A 226 -21.80 -15.37 2.92
C MET A 226 -23.31 -15.59 3.09
N GLY A 227 -23.73 -16.73 3.65
CA GLY A 227 -25.15 -16.96 3.98
C GLY A 227 -25.61 -16.06 5.12
N GLU A 228 -26.92 -15.76 5.14
CA GLU A 228 -27.48 -14.82 6.12
C GLU A 228 -27.32 -15.32 7.56
N ASP A 229 -27.48 -16.63 7.78
CA ASP A 229 -27.33 -17.26 9.09
C ASP A 229 -25.89 -17.19 9.62
N GLU A 230 -24.89 -17.41 8.75
CA GLU A 230 -23.48 -17.27 9.13
C GLU A 230 -23.13 -15.83 9.50
N ILE A 231 -23.62 -14.87 8.71
CA ILE A 231 -23.37 -13.44 8.95
C ILE A 231 -24.04 -13.00 10.27
N GLU A 232 -25.26 -13.43 10.53
CA GLU A 232 -25.97 -13.07 11.77
C GLU A 232 -25.34 -13.74 12.99
N THR A 233 -24.88 -14.98 12.85
CA THR A 233 -24.12 -15.67 13.90
C THR A 233 -22.80 -14.95 14.20
N PHE A 234 -22.07 -14.52 13.17
CA PHE A 234 -20.84 -13.73 13.33
C PHE A 234 -21.11 -12.44 14.10
N ARG A 235 -22.15 -11.69 13.71
CA ARG A 235 -22.56 -10.46 14.40
C ARG A 235 -22.94 -10.71 15.85
N GLY A 236 -23.70 -11.78 16.11
CA GLY A 236 -24.11 -12.17 17.45
C GLY A 236 -22.91 -12.50 18.35
N LEU A 237 -21.87 -13.15 17.81
CA LEU A 237 -20.65 -13.47 18.56
C LEU A 237 -19.71 -12.28 18.76
N ARG A 238 -19.85 -11.22 17.95
CA ARG A 238 -19.12 -9.95 18.10
C ARG A 238 -19.89 -8.88 18.89
N ALA A 239 -21.05 -9.22 19.47
CA ALA A 239 -21.76 -8.33 20.37
C ALA A 239 -20.94 -8.04 21.63
N PHE A 240 -21.17 -6.86 22.22
CA PHE A 240 -20.48 -6.43 23.45
C PHE A 240 -20.49 -7.52 24.52
N SER A 241 -19.33 -7.77 25.14
CA SER A 241 -19.09 -8.83 26.15
C SER A 241 -19.06 -10.28 25.62
N ARG A 242 -18.89 -10.50 24.31
CA ARG A 242 -18.65 -11.83 23.73
C ARG A 242 -17.26 -11.90 23.10
N PHE A 243 -16.45 -12.86 23.57
CA PHE A 243 -15.07 -13.07 23.15
C PHE A 243 -14.85 -14.45 22.51
N GLN A 244 -15.95 -15.17 22.23
CA GLN A 244 -15.87 -16.48 21.61
C GLN A 244 -15.40 -16.31 20.16
N PRO A 245 -14.34 -17.02 19.73
CA PRO A 245 -13.91 -16.97 18.35
C PRO A 245 -15.07 -17.48 17.48
N PHE A 246 -15.31 -16.81 16.35
CA PHE A 246 -16.27 -17.28 15.36
C PHE A 246 -15.88 -18.67 14.84
N ARG A 247 -16.52 -19.70 15.41
CA ARG A 247 -16.45 -21.10 15.01
C ARG A 247 -17.88 -21.59 14.89
N LEU A 248 -18.33 -21.89 13.67
CA LEU A 248 -19.65 -22.48 13.49
C LEU A 248 -19.72 -23.82 14.23
N PRO A 249 -20.87 -24.19 14.82
CA PRO A 249 -21.06 -25.53 15.34
C PRO A 249 -20.78 -26.53 14.22
N LEU A 250 -19.99 -27.58 14.51
CA LEU A 250 -19.95 -28.73 13.63
C LEU A 250 -21.40 -29.20 13.42
N PRO A 251 -21.80 -29.58 12.19
CA PRO A 251 -23.14 -30.13 11.97
C PRO A 251 -23.36 -31.27 12.96
N SER A 252 -24.52 -31.29 13.60
CA SER A 252 -24.85 -32.11 14.77
C SER A 252 -24.83 -33.63 14.54
N ASP A 253 -24.26 -34.13 13.44
CA ASP A 253 -24.16 -35.55 13.10
C ASP A 253 -22.85 -35.89 12.38
N SER A 254 -21.71 -35.43 12.88
CA SER A 254 -20.43 -36.07 12.56
C SER A 254 -19.61 -36.28 13.83
N GLU A 255 -19.66 -37.52 14.33
CA GLU A 255 -18.65 -38.09 15.21
C GLU A 255 -17.28 -38.01 14.51
N ILE A 256 -16.59 -36.88 14.67
CA ILE A 256 -15.14 -36.89 14.56
C ILE A 256 -14.66 -37.27 15.95
N GLN A 257 -14.27 -38.55 16.10
CA GLN A 257 -13.51 -39.01 17.24
C GLN A 257 -12.24 -38.14 17.36
N LEU A 258 -12.26 -37.20 18.31
CA LEU A 258 -11.04 -36.60 18.85
C LEU A 258 -10.29 -37.68 19.63
N ALA A 259 -9.64 -38.58 18.90
CA ALA A 259 -8.67 -39.49 19.48
C ALA A 259 -7.42 -38.68 19.83
N GLY A 260 -7.25 -38.30 21.10
CA GLY A 260 -5.94 -37.91 21.61
C GLY A 260 -5.84 -36.82 22.67
N LEU A 261 -6.93 -36.19 23.11
CA LEU A 261 -6.91 -35.33 24.31
C LEU A 261 -7.48 -36.12 25.48
N HIS A 262 -6.58 -36.68 26.28
CA HIS A 262 -6.95 -37.26 27.57
C HIS A 262 -7.63 -36.19 28.43
N ASP A 263 -8.84 -36.52 28.90
CA ASP A 263 -9.63 -35.76 29.88
C ASP A 263 -8.75 -35.36 31.08
N ILE A 264 -8.53 -34.07 31.27
CA ILE A 264 -8.26 -33.53 32.60
C ILE A 264 -9.64 -33.32 33.22
N ARG A 265 -9.99 -34.18 34.17
CA ARG A 265 -11.26 -34.06 34.89
C ARG A 265 -11.25 -32.79 35.74
N ALA A 266 -12.38 -32.08 35.73
CA ALA A 266 -12.61 -30.87 36.51
C ALA A 266 -12.59 -31.07 38.05
N GLU A 267 -12.20 -32.26 38.52
CA GLU A 267 -12.09 -32.62 39.93
C GLU A 267 -10.64 -32.46 40.44
N ASP A 268 -9.66 -32.21 39.56
CA ASP A 268 -8.25 -31.99 39.91
C ASP A 268 -7.86 -30.50 40.07
N LEU A 269 -8.83 -29.58 40.03
CA LEU A 269 -8.60 -28.12 40.14
C LEU A 269 -9.04 -27.50 41.48
N ASP A 270 -9.13 -28.31 42.53
CA ASP A 270 -9.53 -27.81 43.86
C ASP A 270 -8.45 -28.12 44.91
N GLN A 271 -7.34 -27.41 44.80
CA GLN A 271 -6.34 -27.20 45.84
C GLN A 271 -5.35 -26.13 45.38
N ASP A 272 -5.70 -24.86 45.62
CA ASP A 272 -4.76 -23.77 45.90
C ASP A 272 -5.57 -22.53 46.33
N ALA A 273 -6.22 -22.67 47.50
CA ALA A 273 -6.54 -21.52 48.33
C ALA A 273 -5.25 -21.13 49.05
N ASP A 274 -4.58 -20.07 48.56
CA ASP A 274 -3.78 -19.11 49.34
C ASP A 274 -2.84 -18.31 48.40
N ILE A 275 -3.40 -17.37 47.65
CA ILE A 275 -2.65 -16.17 47.21
C ILE A 275 -3.56 -14.94 47.37
N GLU A 276 -3.85 -14.59 48.63
CA GLU A 276 -4.08 -13.19 48.96
C GLU A 276 -2.72 -12.48 48.97
N LEU A 277 -2.40 -11.78 47.87
CA LEU A 277 -1.31 -10.80 47.85
C LEU A 277 -1.84 -9.44 47.38
N SER A 278 -2.29 -8.68 48.38
CA SER A 278 -2.22 -7.22 48.50
C SER A 278 -2.22 -6.41 47.19
N ILE A 279 -3.41 -6.07 46.73
CA ILE A 279 -3.66 -4.95 45.81
C ILE A 279 -3.54 -3.65 46.62
N ASP A 280 -2.32 -3.27 47.06
CA ASP A 280 -2.09 -1.93 47.61
C ASP A 280 -0.62 -1.42 47.62
N GLN A 281 0.30 -2.07 46.89
CA GLN A 281 1.70 -1.61 46.81
C GLN A 281 2.35 -1.76 45.41
N ARG A 282 1.57 -1.72 44.32
CA ARG A 282 2.12 -1.64 42.94
C ARG A 282 1.97 -0.26 42.30
N ASP A 283 1.85 0.76 43.14
CA ASP A 283 2.09 2.13 42.72
C ASP A 283 3.52 2.50 43.11
N LYS A 284 4.30 3.03 42.13
CA LYS A 284 5.73 3.41 42.19
C LYS A 284 6.77 2.40 41.69
N SER A 285 6.55 1.79 40.52
CA SER A 285 7.61 1.66 39.49
C SER A 285 7.03 1.15 38.17
N VAL A 286 6.03 1.84 37.62
CA VAL A 286 5.87 1.81 36.16
C VAL A 286 7.09 2.56 35.66
N ALA A 287 8.03 1.84 35.05
CA ALA A 287 9.11 2.48 34.33
C ALA A 287 8.46 3.47 33.36
N VAL A 288 8.65 4.75 33.62
CA VAL A 288 8.44 5.81 32.63
C VAL A 288 9.16 5.32 31.38
N PRO A 289 8.53 5.31 30.19
CA PRO A 289 9.24 4.98 28.97
C PRO A 289 10.53 5.80 28.98
N SER A 290 11.68 5.11 28.94
CA SER A 290 12.96 5.77 28.80
C SER A 290 12.83 6.77 27.67
N ASN A 291 13.35 7.99 27.85
CA ASN A 291 13.39 9.01 26.81
C ASN A 291 13.67 8.35 25.45
N PRO A 292 12.95 8.73 24.38
CA PRO A 292 13.11 8.12 23.08
C PRO A 292 14.60 8.12 22.71
N SER A 293 15.11 6.99 22.22
CA SER A 293 16.47 6.96 21.71
C SER A 293 16.53 7.95 20.55
N GLU A 294 17.38 8.97 20.68
CA GLU A 294 17.64 9.88 19.56
C GLU A 294 18.02 9.07 18.33
N PRO A 295 17.50 9.39 17.14
CA PRO A 295 17.84 8.66 15.93
C PRO A 295 19.35 8.65 15.70
N VAL A 296 19.94 7.45 15.66
CA VAL A 296 21.37 7.27 15.45
C VAL A 296 21.61 7.09 13.95
N ARG A 297 22.35 8.03 13.33
CA ARG A 297 22.74 7.91 11.93
C ARG A 297 23.78 6.80 11.78
N MET A 298 23.48 5.73 11.05
CA MET A 298 24.45 4.65 10.81
C MET A 298 25.41 4.96 9.66
N ARG A 299 25.03 5.86 8.75
CA ARG A 299 25.78 6.19 7.52
C ARG A 299 26.52 7.52 7.60
N THR A 300 27.64 7.61 6.89
CA THR A 300 28.46 8.84 6.80
C THR A 300 27.83 9.94 5.94
N MET A 301 26.77 9.63 5.20
CA MET A 301 26.03 10.64 4.43
C MET A 301 25.25 11.55 5.41
N PRO A 302 25.38 12.88 5.32
CA PRO A 302 24.57 13.81 6.11
C PRO A 302 23.08 13.56 5.88
N ARG A 303 22.23 13.86 6.87
CA ARG A 303 20.79 13.74 6.67
C ARG A 303 20.26 14.72 5.65
N ILE A 304 19.23 14.28 4.95
CA ILE A 304 18.53 15.09 3.96
C ILE A 304 17.51 15.97 4.67
N ALA A 305 17.49 17.26 4.33
CA ALA A 305 16.46 18.16 4.80
C ALA A 305 15.13 17.77 4.16
N ASN A 306 14.07 17.67 4.96
CA ASN A 306 12.77 17.30 4.43
C ASN A 306 12.27 18.40 3.48
N PRO A 307 11.81 18.07 2.25
CA PRO A 307 11.35 19.09 1.32
C PRO A 307 10.07 19.75 1.85
N ARG A 308 10.21 20.93 2.47
CA ARG A 308 9.09 21.76 2.95
C ARG A 308 8.83 22.88 1.95
N TYR A 309 8.22 22.51 0.82
CA TYR A 309 7.92 23.48 -0.23
C TYR A 309 6.86 24.48 0.20
N THR A 310 7.11 25.76 -0.08
CA THR A 310 6.11 26.83 -0.01
C THR A 310 5.07 26.67 -1.12
N ASP A 311 3.90 27.31 -0.99
CA ASP A 311 2.88 27.30 -2.05
C ASP A 311 3.40 27.83 -3.39
N GLU A 312 4.33 28.78 -3.37
CA GLU A 312 4.99 29.30 -4.56
C GLU A 312 5.88 28.24 -5.22
N GLN A 313 6.74 27.57 -4.45
CA GLN A 313 7.59 26.49 -4.95
C GLN A 313 6.73 25.33 -5.48
N LEU A 314 5.64 25.00 -4.79
CA LEU A 314 4.68 23.99 -5.22
C LEU A 314 4.00 24.34 -6.55
N ARG A 315 3.66 25.61 -6.78
CA ARG A 315 3.15 26.08 -8.08
C ARG A 315 4.20 25.96 -9.16
N GLU A 316 5.44 26.36 -8.89
CA GLU A 316 6.56 26.25 -9.83
C GLU A 316 6.82 24.79 -10.23
N ILE A 317 6.87 23.88 -9.25
CA ILE A 317 7.00 22.44 -9.47
C ILE A 317 5.85 21.94 -10.36
N GLY A 318 4.62 22.38 -10.10
CA GLY A 318 3.44 22.05 -10.91
C GLY A 318 3.57 22.51 -12.36
N SER A 319 4.00 23.75 -12.60
CA SER A 319 4.22 24.28 -13.94
C SER A 319 5.36 23.56 -14.67
N ARG A 320 6.44 23.20 -13.97
CA ARG A 320 7.55 22.42 -14.52
C ARG A 320 7.13 20.99 -14.85
N LEU A 321 6.27 20.38 -14.02
CA LEU A 321 5.69 19.07 -14.28
C LEU A 321 4.84 19.09 -15.56
N GLU A 322 3.95 20.08 -15.68
CA GLU A 322 3.11 20.26 -16.86
C GLU A 322 3.93 20.47 -18.13
N ALA A 323 4.94 21.35 -18.08
CA ALA A 323 5.87 21.58 -19.19
C ALA A 323 6.66 20.33 -19.59
N ALA A 324 6.82 19.37 -18.68
CA ALA A 324 7.48 18.10 -18.93
C ALA A 324 6.50 16.97 -19.31
N GLY A 325 5.21 17.28 -19.53
CA GLY A 325 4.20 16.32 -20.01
C GLY A 325 3.47 15.55 -18.90
N GLY A 326 3.66 15.91 -17.64
CA GLY A 326 2.88 15.34 -16.53
C GLY A 326 1.63 16.15 -16.22
N ILE A 327 0.74 15.59 -15.39
CA ILE A 327 -0.51 16.26 -14.99
C ILE A 327 -0.40 16.68 -13.53
N PRO A 328 -0.32 18.00 -13.23
CA PRO A 328 -0.28 18.47 -11.86
C PRO A 328 -1.64 18.33 -11.16
N THR A 329 -1.63 18.17 -9.84
CA THR A 329 -2.83 18.22 -9.00
C THR A 329 -3.47 19.61 -9.08
N VAL A 330 -4.79 19.66 -9.27
CA VAL A 330 -5.56 20.91 -9.43
C VAL A 330 -5.68 21.71 -8.12
N SER A 331 -5.59 21.05 -6.95
CA SER A 331 -5.72 21.73 -5.66
C SER A 331 -4.47 22.53 -5.32
N ALA A 332 -4.63 23.86 -5.27
CA ALA A 332 -3.65 24.76 -4.66
C ALA A 332 -3.66 24.65 -3.13
N ASP A 333 -4.76 24.22 -2.53
CA ASP A 333 -4.93 24.20 -1.08
C ASP A 333 -4.44 22.86 -0.53
N LYS A 334 -3.18 22.87 -0.08
CA LYS A 334 -2.65 21.84 0.80
C LYS A 334 -3.47 21.91 2.09
N LEU A 335 -4.33 20.91 2.34
CA LEU A 335 -5.04 20.84 3.63
C LEU A 335 -4.03 20.83 4.77
N PRO A 336 -4.38 21.39 5.95
CA PRO A 336 -3.49 21.38 7.09
C PRO A 336 -3.11 19.94 7.43
N ASP A 337 -1.84 19.75 7.72
CA ASP A 337 -1.31 18.47 8.14
C ASP A 337 -1.85 18.14 9.54
N LEU A 338 -2.52 16.99 9.66
CA LEU A 338 -3.10 16.51 10.92
C LEU A 338 -2.03 16.06 11.94
N GLY A 339 -0.80 15.81 11.49
CA GLY A 339 0.26 15.20 12.29
C GLY A 339 0.22 13.66 12.26
N VAL A 340 1.32 13.03 12.67
CA VAL A 340 1.47 11.56 12.60
C VAL A 340 0.53 10.88 13.57
N TRP A 341 0.55 11.30 14.84
CA TRP A 341 -0.19 10.61 15.91
C TRP A 341 -1.70 10.75 15.81
N GLU A 342 -2.23 11.92 15.46
CA GLU A 342 -3.68 12.09 15.29
C GLU A 342 -4.18 11.34 14.04
N GLY A 343 -3.38 11.28 12.98
CA GLY A 343 -3.68 10.44 11.81
C GLY A 343 -3.73 8.96 12.17
N ALA A 344 -2.69 8.46 12.85
CA ALA A 344 -2.64 7.08 13.32
C ALA A 344 -3.82 6.76 14.26
N ARG A 345 -4.12 7.64 15.23
CA ARG A 345 -5.25 7.46 16.16
C ARG A 345 -6.57 7.26 15.41
N GLN A 346 -6.87 8.10 14.41
CA GLN A 346 -8.11 7.97 13.63
C GLN A 346 -8.15 6.70 12.75
N ILE A 347 -7.00 6.23 12.29
CA ILE A 347 -6.90 4.95 11.56
C ILE A 347 -7.18 3.77 12.50
N TYR A 348 -6.63 3.79 13.72
CA TYR A 348 -6.87 2.76 14.73
C TYR A 348 -8.29 2.81 15.33
N ASP A 349 -8.98 3.95 15.23
CA ASP A 349 -10.40 4.07 15.58
C ASP A 349 -11.34 3.39 14.56
N CYS A 350 -10.85 2.96 13.39
CA CYS A 350 -11.67 2.27 12.40
C CYS A 350 -12.06 0.86 12.87
N ASP A 351 -13.33 0.51 12.68
CA ASP A 351 -13.87 -0.82 13.02
C ASP A 351 -13.73 -1.83 11.86
N SER A 352 -13.29 -1.38 10.68
CA SER A 352 -13.20 -2.22 9.49
C SER A 352 -12.16 -1.74 8.48
N SER A 353 -11.64 -2.67 7.67
CA SER A 353 -10.59 -2.36 6.67
C SER A 353 -11.09 -1.45 5.54
N CYS A 354 -12.41 -1.46 5.27
CA CYS A 354 -13.03 -0.55 4.31
C CYS A 354 -13.15 0.88 4.84
N GLU A 355 -13.26 1.07 6.15
CA GLU A 355 -13.16 2.41 6.74
C GLU A 355 -11.74 2.96 6.66
N VAL A 356 -10.73 2.10 6.90
CA VAL A 356 -9.32 2.46 6.70
C VAL A 356 -9.08 2.89 5.24
N GLU A 357 -9.57 2.10 4.28
CA GLU A 357 -9.50 2.47 2.85
C GLU A 357 -10.15 3.83 2.59
N TRP A 358 -11.38 4.03 3.09
CA TRP A 358 -12.10 5.27 2.88
C TRP A 358 -11.35 6.48 3.45
N LEU A 359 -10.79 6.36 4.67
CA LEU A 359 -10.00 7.44 5.28
C LEU A 359 -8.77 7.78 4.43
N MET A 360 -8.12 6.77 3.87
CA MET A 360 -6.88 6.92 3.12
C MET A 360 -7.10 7.27 1.64
N ASP A 361 -8.34 7.22 1.14
CA ASP A 361 -8.68 7.46 -0.25
C ASP A 361 -8.54 8.94 -0.67
N THR A 362 -7.96 9.13 -1.86
CA THR A 362 -7.78 10.42 -2.52
C THR A 362 -8.48 10.42 -3.89
N SER A 363 -9.66 9.80 -3.99
CA SER A 363 -10.38 9.55 -5.25
C SER A 363 -9.68 8.52 -6.15
N GLY A 364 -9.15 7.45 -5.56
CA GLY A 364 -8.64 6.26 -6.24
C GLY A 364 -7.25 6.37 -6.84
N ARG A 365 -6.47 7.40 -6.47
CA ARG A 365 -5.11 7.64 -7.01
C ARG A 365 -4.06 7.90 -5.93
N ALA A 366 -4.33 7.56 -4.68
CA ALA A 366 -3.47 7.88 -3.54
C ALA A 366 -2.04 7.39 -3.74
N ASN A 367 -1.06 8.11 -3.17
CA ASN A 367 0.34 7.66 -3.18
C ASN A 367 0.51 6.21 -2.67
N VAL A 368 -0.18 5.85 -1.60
CA VAL A 368 -0.43 4.45 -1.20
C VAL A 368 -1.93 4.19 -1.27
N ASN A 369 -2.35 3.43 -2.27
CA ASN A 369 -3.75 3.24 -2.61
C ASN A 369 -4.30 1.92 -2.04
N PHE A 370 -5.35 2.05 -1.23
CA PHE A 370 -6.01 0.95 -0.56
C PHE A 370 -7.29 0.49 -1.26
N ARG A 371 -7.62 1.02 -2.45
CA ARG A 371 -8.90 0.84 -3.17
C ARG A 371 -9.41 -0.61 -3.24
N SER A 372 -8.53 -1.61 -3.31
CA SER A 372 -8.89 -3.04 -3.26
C SER A 372 -9.67 -3.46 -2.00
N TYR A 373 -9.64 -2.64 -0.95
CA TYR A 373 -10.31 -2.86 0.35
C TYR A 373 -11.57 -2.00 0.52
N ALA A 374 -12.02 -1.30 -0.52
CA ALA A 374 -13.30 -0.62 -0.49
C ALA A 374 -14.48 -1.60 -0.46
N CYS A 375 -15.62 -1.17 0.08
CA CYS A 375 -16.80 -2.02 0.24
C CYS A 375 -17.30 -2.68 -1.05
N ASP A 376 -17.29 -1.95 -2.17
CA ASP A 376 -17.67 -2.46 -3.49
C ASP A 376 -16.59 -3.35 -4.13
N ASN A 377 -15.35 -3.32 -3.64
CA ASN A 377 -14.28 -4.18 -4.14
C ASN A 377 -14.18 -5.54 -3.43
N PHE A 378 -14.83 -5.71 -2.28
CA PHE A 378 -14.91 -7.02 -1.61
C PHE A 378 -15.61 -8.09 -2.46
N THR A 379 -16.39 -7.70 -3.46
CA THR A 379 -17.06 -8.63 -4.37
C THR A 379 -16.19 -9.09 -5.53
N PHE A 380 -15.07 -8.42 -5.79
CA PHE A 380 -14.10 -8.86 -6.78
C PHE A 380 -13.01 -9.69 -6.10
N ARG A 381 -12.91 -10.98 -6.49
CA ARG A 381 -11.95 -11.90 -5.88
C ARG A 381 -10.51 -11.63 -6.33
N ASP A 382 -10.28 -10.96 -7.44
CA ASP A 382 -8.95 -10.73 -8.02
C ASP A 382 -8.28 -9.40 -7.57
N ARG A 383 -8.93 -8.62 -6.69
CA ARG A 383 -8.44 -7.33 -6.17
C ARG A 383 -8.22 -7.38 -4.66
N ARG A 384 -6.96 -7.56 -4.25
CA ARG A 384 -6.58 -7.75 -2.82
C ARG A 384 -5.27 -7.09 -2.41
N THR A 385 -4.71 -6.24 -3.27
CA THR A 385 -3.39 -5.63 -3.06
C THR A 385 -3.51 -4.18 -2.59
N ILE A 386 -2.46 -3.73 -1.90
CA ILE A 386 -2.18 -2.32 -1.65
C ILE A 386 -1.26 -1.86 -2.79
N GLU A 387 -1.64 -0.78 -3.47
CA GLU A 387 -0.92 -0.24 -4.63
C GLU A 387 -0.08 0.97 -4.21
N PHE A 388 1.24 0.86 -4.29
CA PHE A 388 2.16 1.99 -4.13
C PHE A 388 2.35 2.68 -5.47
N ARG A 389 1.92 3.92 -5.57
CA ARG A 389 1.97 4.72 -6.80
C ARG A 389 3.13 5.70 -6.83
N GLY A 390 3.73 6.05 -5.69
CA GLY A 390 4.72 7.14 -5.57
C GLY A 390 6.06 6.97 -6.26
N GLY A 391 6.39 5.77 -6.76
CA GLY A 391 7.70 5.47 -7.35
C GLY A 391 7.84 6.05 -8.74
N ASP A 392 8.89 6.83 -8.99
CA ASP A 392 9.15 7.44 -10.31
C ASP A 392 9.04 6.42 -11.43
N GLY A 393 8.46 6.85 -12.56
CA GLY A 393 8.64 6.13 -13.81
C GLY A 393 10.14 5.89 -14.02
N THR A 394 10.53 4.63 -14.20
CA THR A 394 11.93 4.26 -14.38
C THR A 394 12.06 2.93 -15.10
N LEU A 395 13.06 2.84 -15.98
CA LEU A 395 13.54 1.58 -16.54
C LEU A 395 14.94 1.24 -16.01
N GLY A 396 15.42 1.99 -15.02
CA GLY A 396 16.69 1.78 -14.34
C GLY A 396 16.61 0.71 -13.24
N SER A 397 17.73 0.47 -12.55
CA SER A 397 17.77 -0.44 -11.40
C SER A 397 16.94 0.04 -10.22
N TRP A 398 16.59 1.33 -10.18
CA TRP A 398 15.73 1.92 -9.15
C TRP A 398 14.37 1.22 -9.07
N ALA A 399 13.83 0.69 -10.18
CA ALA A 399 12.57 -0.05 -10.16
C ALA A 399 12.59 -1.23 -9.16
N VAL A 400 13.72 -1.95 -9.13
CA VAL A 400 13.90 -3.10 -8.23
C VAL A 400 14.04 -2.64 -6.79
N THR A 401 14.84 -1.59 -6.55
CA THR A 401 15.00 -1.02 -5.22
C THR A 401 13.68 -0.49 -4.67
N TRP A 402 12.91 0.24 -5.47
CA TRP A 402 11.60 0.75 -5.08
C TRP A 402 10.61 -0.37 -4.76
N ALA A 403 10.57 -1.43 -5.58
CA ALA A 403 9.74 -2.60 -5.30
C ALA A 403 10.09 -3.25 -3.95
N ARG A 404 11.39 -3.40 -3.64
CA ARG A 404 11.87 -3.92 -2.35
C ARG A 404 11.48 -3.02 -1.19
N ILE A 405 11.58 -1.71 -1.36
CA ILE A 405 11.18 -0.75 -0.33
C ILE A 405 9.68 -0.87 -0.04
N CYS A 406 8.82 -0.89 -1.07
CA CYS A 406 7.37 -1.04 -0.88
C CYS A 406 6.99 -2.35 -0.18
N VAL A 407 7.61 -3.46 -0.58
CA VAL A 407 7.41 -4.77 0.07
C VAL A 407 7.94 -4.75 1.51
N GLY A 408 9.11 -4.17 1.73
CA GLY A 408 9.74 -4.01 3.05
C GLY A 408 8.88 -3.19 4.01
N LEU A 409 8.26 -2.09 3.54
CA LEU A 409 7.35 -1.26 4.33
C LEU A 409 6.15 -2.06 4.81
N VAL A 410 5.52 -2.85 3.94
CA VAL A 410 4.40 -3.73 4.33
C VAL A 410 4.84 -4.81 5.30
N LYS A 411 6.00 -5.44 5.05
CA LYS A 411 6.55 -6.47 5.96
C LYS A 411 6.86 -5.89 7.34
N PHE A 412 7.45 -4.70 7.41
CA PHE A 412 7.71 -4.01 8.67
C PHE A 412 6.40 -3.70 9.38
N ALA A 413 5.43 -3.07 8.71
CA ALA A 413 4.15 -2.72 9.32
C ALA A 413 3.46 -3.93 9.96
N VAL A 414 3.40 -5.06 9.24
CA VAL A 414 2.69 -6.26 9.68
C VAL A 414 3.44 -7.02 10.78
N ASN A 415 4.78 -7.04 10.75
CA ASN A 415 5.56 -7.95 11.62
C ASN A 415 6.34 -7.25 12.74
N ALA A 416 6.49 -5.93 12.71
CA ALA A 416 7.26 -5.23 13.73
C ALA A 416 6.60 -5.35 15.11
N PRO A 417 7.39 -5.63 16.18
CA PRO A 417 6.94 -5.46 17.55
C PRO A 417 6.33 -4.08 17.78
N VAL A 418 5.32 -4.00 18.66
CA VAL A 418 4.55 -2.77 18.87
C VAL A 418 5.45 -1.61 19.29
N ASP A 419 6.39 -1.84 20.18
CA ASP A 419 7.37 -0.85 20.65
C ASP A 419 8.25 -0.33 19.51
N VAL A 420 8.77 -1.22 18.67
CA VAL A 420 9.59 -0.86 17.49
C VAL A 420 8.76 -0.08 16.46
N PHE A 421 7.51 -0.50 16.22
CA PHE A 421 6.60 0.18 15.32
C PHE A 421 6.29 1.61 15.80
N LEU A 422 5.95 1.76 17.09
CA LEU A 422 5.66 3.06 17.69
C LEU A 422 6.90 3.98 17.72
N ASP A 423 8.09 3.43 17.92
CA ASP A 423 9.35 4.19 17.85
C ASP A 423 9.55 4.79 16.44
N VAL A 424 9.34 4.01 15.37
CA VAL A 424 9.42 4.53 13.99
C VAL A 424 8.38 5.64 13.74
N LEU A 425 7.14 5.47 14.22
CA LEU A 425 6.10 6.51 14.13
C LEU A 425 6.52 7.79 14.86
N GLN A 426 7.11 7.67 16.05
CA GLN A 426 7.63 8.81 16.81
C GLN A 426 8.74 9.53 16.05
N LYS A 427 9.66 8.80 15.43
CA LYS A 427 10.75 9.38 14.62
C LYS A 427 10.24 10.09 13.37
N CYS A 428 9.21 9.54 12.73
CA CYS A 428 8.50 10.21 11.63
C CYS A 428 7.79 11.51 12.08
N ASP A 429 7.21 11.52 13.29
CA ASP A 429 6.60 12.71 13.87
C ASP A 429 7.67 13.80 14.15
N LEU A 430 8.81 13.41 14.71
CA LEU A 430 9.95 14.32 14.92
C LEU A 430 10.43 14.94 13.60
N SER A 431 10.57 14.15 12.53
CA SER A 431 11.03 14.65 11.23
C SER A 431 10.03 15.54 10.51
N THR A 432 8.74 15.48 10.87
CA THR A 432 7.73 16.43 10.37
C THR A 432 8.00 17.84 10.91
N ASN A 433 8.54 17.94 12.13
CA ASN A 433 8.71 19.21 12.84
C ASN A 433 10.13 19.78 12.68
N GLU A 434 11.17 18.93 12.70
CA GLU A 434 12.58 19.35 12.74
C GLU A 434 13.42 18.64 11.67
N ASP A 435 14.12 19.42 10.83
CA ASP A 435 15.04 18.85 9.84
C ASP A 435 16.30 18.30 10.54
N GLY A 436 16.89 17.24 9.98
CA GLY A 436 18.11 16.64 10.52
C GLY A 436 17.93 15.74 11.73
N LYS A 437 16.69 15.51 12.18
CA LYS A 437 16.42 14.50 13.21
C LYS A 437 16.29 13.10 12.65
N TYR A 438 15.61 12.94 11.52
CA TYR A 438 15.34 11.64 10.92
C TYR A 438 14.97 11.81 9.45
N ASP A 439 15.59 11.05 8.55
CA ASP A 439 15.36 11.11 7.10
C ASP A 439 14.90 9.77 6.51
N ALA A 440 14.70 9.74 5.18
CA ALA A 440 14.27 8.53 4.50
C ALA A 440 15.31 7.40 4.54
N ILE A 441 16.60 7.70 4.71
CA ILE A 441 17.64 6.68 4.82
C ILE A 441 17.59 6.05 6.22
N ASP A 442 17.46 6.86 7.27
CA ASP A 442 17.29 6.37 8.64
C ASP A 442 16.03 5.47 8.73
N LEU A 443 14.93 5.87 8.08
CA LEU A 443 13.71 5.06 7.98
C LEU A 443 13.97 3.68 7.38
N LEU A 444 14.71 3.62 6.27
CA LEU A 444 15.03 2.34 5.64
C LEU A 444 15.89 1.47 6.55
N GLU A 445 16.82 2.05 7.30
CA GLU A 445 17.68 1.32 8.25
C GLU A 445 16.90 0.79 9.45
N ASP A 446 16.00 1.60 10.03
CA ASP A 446 15.15 1.20 11.16
C ASP A 446 14.14 0.10 10.76
N MET A 447 13.75 0.04 9.49
CA MET A 447 12.95 -1.06 8.93
C MET A 447 13.79 -2.30 8.55
N GLY A 448 15.11 -2.26 8.71
CA GLY A 448 16.04 -3.35 8.36
C GLY A 448 16.37 -3.47 6.86
N LEU A 449 16.06 -2.45 6.06
CA LEU A 449 16.27 -2.40 4.61
C LEU A 449 17.64 -1.80 4.27
N PHE A 450 18.71 -2.36 4.82
CA PHE A 450 20.06 -1.77 4.74
C PHE A 450 20.62 -1.70 3.30
N ALA A 451 20.26 -2.66 2.44
CA ALA A 451 20.71 -2.67 1.05
C ALA A 451 19.98 -1.60 0.23
N GLU A 452 18.68 -1.44 0.48
CA GLU A 452 17.83 -0.42 -0.11
C GLU A 452 18.25 0.97 0.38
N ALA A 453 18.58 1.12 1.67
CA ALA A 453 19.16 2.34 2.22
C ALA A 453 20.46 2.72 1.49
N ALA A 454 21.35 1.76 1.24
CA ALA A 454 22.58 2.00 0.48
C ALA A 454 22.30 2.43 -0.97
N ALA A 455 21.31 1.81 -1.62
CA ALA A 455 20.91 2.16 -2.97
C ALA A 455 20.24 3.54 -3.02
N ALA A 456 19.43 3.88 -2.02
CA ALA A 456 18.78 5.18 -1.87
C ALA A 456 19.81 6.29 -1.62
N SER A 457 20.83 6.08 -0.78
CA SER A 457 21.92 7.06 -0.62
C SER A 457 22.60 7.39 -1.96
N LYS A 458 22.96 6.36 -2.74
CA LYS A 458 23.52 6.56 -4.08
C LYS A 458 22.54 7.24 -5.03
N HIS A 459 21.25 6.94 -4.91
CA HIS A 459 20.20 7.57 -5.69
C HIS A 459 20.12 9.07 -5.38
N PHE A 460 20.23 9.46 -4.12
CA PHE A 460 20.25 10.86 -3.70
C PHE A 460 21.49 11.60 -4.17
N GLU A 461 22.69 11.03 -4.03
CA GLU A 461 23.92 11.64 -4.55
C GLU A 461 23.82 11.92 -6.06
N LYS A 462 23.31 10.93 -6.81
CA LYS A 462 23.16 11.05 -8.26
C LYS A 462 22.19 12.16 -8.67
N ASN A 463 21.13 12.37 -7.89
CA ASN A 463 20.05 13.29 -8.24
C ASN A 463 20.10 14.64 -7.51
N ARG A 464 21.07 14.84 -6.61
CA ARG A 464 21.17 16.00 -5.71
C ARG A 464 20.92 17.34 -6.40
N GLU A 465 21.64 17.63 -7.48
CA GLU A 465 21.53 18.89 -8.20
C GLU A 465 20.19 18.99 -8.96
N HIS A 466 19.78 17.90 -9.61
CA HIS A 466 18.59 17.87 -10.44
C HIS A 466 17.29 18.03 -9.62
N TRP A 467 17.27 17.47 -8.42
CA TRP A 467 16.13 17.54 -7.49
C TRP A 467 16.22 18.74 -6.54
N ASN A 468 17.29 19.54 -6.64
CA ASN A 468 17.58 20.66 -5.73
C ASN A 468 17.53 20.23 -4.25
N MET A 469 18.22 19.12 -3.92
CA MET A 469 18.21 18.55 -2.58
C MET A 469 19.13 19.33 -1.63
N GLU A 470 18.60 19.62 -0.45
CA GLU A 470 19.36 20.23 0.65
C GLU A 470 19.72 19.18 1.70
N PHE A 471 20.94 19.28 2.23
CA PHE A 471 21.42 18.45 3.33
C PHE A 471 21.53 19.32 4.57
N VAL A 472 21.30 18.72 5.74
CA VAL A 472 21.37 19.41 7.02
C VAL A 472 22.80 19.89 7.23
N LYS A 473 22.96 21.20 7.41
CA LYS A 473 24.26 21.82 7.68
C LYS A 473 24.72 21.36 9.06
N ASP A 474 26.00 21.04 9.18
CA ASP A 474 26.69 20.65 10.43
C ASP A 474 26.66 19.15 10.83
N GLU A 475 26.20 18.24 9.95
CA GLU A 475 26.33 16.76 10.12
C GLU A 475 27.48 16.12 9.30
N ALA A 476 28.34 16.92 8.67
CA ALA A 476 29.38 16.44 7.75
C ALA A 476 30.70 16.04 8.44
#